data_AF-A0A3N5GKR2-F1
#
_entry.id   AF-A0A3N5GKR2-F1
#
_cell.length_a   1.000
_cell.length_b   1.000
_cell.length_c   1.000
_cell.angle_alpha   90.00
_cell.angle_beta   90.00
_cell.angle_gamma   90.00
#
_symmetry.space_group_name_H-M   'P 1'
#
loop_
_entity.id
_entity.type
_entity.pdbx_description
1 polymer ?
#
loop_
_entity_poly.entity_id
_entity_poly.type
_entity_poly.pdbx_seq_one_letter_code
_entity_poly.pdbx_strand_id
1 'polypeptide(L)'
;MLRKRTRPLELVVVAVALLAVLGCPAPPSPPIPPEQELIAKGRDLFFKETFGGNGRTCGTCHPAENNFALDAAFIATLPPDHPLFVAEFTPALRNHF
;
A
#
# COMPACT_ATOMS: atom_id res chain seq x y z
N MET A 1 -18.94 -28.43 40.40
CA MET A 1 -19.07 -28.34 38.93
C MET A 1 -20.50 -27.93 38.57
N LEU A 2 -20.78 -26.64 38.39
CA LEU A 2 -22.12 -26.14 38.07
C LEU A 2 -22.21 -25.86 36.56
N ARG A 3 -22.81 -26.79 35.81
CA ARG A 3 -23.06 -26.65 34.36
C ARG A 3 -24.15 -25.59 34.18
N LYS A 4 -23.76 -24.34 33.92
CA LYS A 4 -24.69 -23.27 33.53
C LYS A 4 -25.47 -23.74 32.30
N ARG A 5 -26.72 -24.15 32.50
CA ARG A 5 -27.68 -24.45 31.42
C ARG A 5 -27.97 -23.13 30.71
N THR A 6 -27.29 -22.87 29.59
CA THR A 6 -27.67 -21.79 28.67
C THR A 6 -29.09 -22.09 28.19
N ARG A 7 -30.03 -21.21 28.55
CA ARG A 7 -31.43 -21.37 28.16
C ARG A 7 -31.52 -21.20 26.64
N PRO A 8 -32.30 -22.00 25.91
CA PRO A 8 -32.40 -21.90 24.44
C PRO A 8 -32.84 -20.50 24.00
N LEU A 9 -33.57 -19.79 24.85
CA LEU A 9 -33.94 -18.38 24.68
C LEU A 9 -32.72 -17.44 24.60
N GLU A 10 -31.68 -17.67 25.40
CA GLU A 10 -30.45 -16.85 25.40
C GLU A 10 -29.69 -17.01 24.07
N LEU A 11 -29.59 -18.25 23.55
CA LEU A 11 -28.97 -18.49 22.24
C LEU A 11 -29.75 -17.85 21.10
N VAL A 12 -31.09 -17.88 21.17
CA VAL A 12 -31.95 -17.25 20.16
C VAL A 12 -31.82 -15.73 20.19
N VAL A 13 -31.79 -15.12 21.38
CA VAL A 13 -31.60 -13.66 21.52
C VAL A 13 -30.24 -13.22 20.99
N VAL A 14 -29.17 -13.96 21.28
CA VAL A 14 -27.83 -13.68 20.74
C VAL A 14 -27.79 -13.85 19.22
N ALA A 15 -28.40 -14.89 18.67
CA ALA A 15 -28.45 -15.13 17.23
C ALA A 15 -29.24 -14.04 16.48
N VAL A 16 -30.39 -13.61 17.02
CA VAL A 16 -31.22 -12.54 16.45
C VAL A 16 -30.49 -11.18 16.53
N ALA A 17 -29.78 -10.92 17.63
CA ALA A 17 -28.96 -9.71 17.74
C ALA A 17 -27.83 -9.70 16.70
N LEU A 18 -27.08 -10.80 16.51
CA LEU A 18 -26.04 -10.90 15.49
C LEU A 18 -26.58 -10.71 14.06
N LEU A 19 -27.74 -11.30 13.76
CA LEU A 19 -28.42 -11.12 12.46
C LEU A 19 -28.85 -9.67 12.23
N ALA A 20 -29.28 -8.96 13.28
CA ALA A 20 -29.63 -7.54 13.19
C ALA A 20 -28.40 -6.64 12.94
N VAL A 21 -27.23 -6.95 13.54
CA VAL A 21 -26.00 -6.18 13.29
C VAL A 21 -25.43 -6.43 11.88
N LEU A 22 -25.56 -7.66 11.37
CA LEU A 22 -25.14 -8.02 10.01
C LEU A 22 -26.11 -7.52 8.91
N GLY A 23 -27.35 -7.20 9.28
CA GLY A 23 -28.42 -6.79 8.37
C GLY A 23 -28.55 -5.27 8.16
N CYS A 24 -27.83 -4.44 8.90
CA CYS A 24 -27.80 -3.00 8.65
C CYS A 24 -26.87 -2.72 7.46
N PRO A 25 -27.37 -2.19 6.33
CA PRO A 25 -26.47 -1.66 5.31
C PRO A 25 -25.67 -0.53 5.94
N ALA A 26 -24.34 -0.63 5.88
CA ALA A 26 -23.48 0.46 6.30
C ALA A 26 -23.88 1.73 5.51
N PRO A 27 -23.93 2.90 6.17
CA PRO A 27 -24.16 4.14 5.44
C PRO A 27 -23.10 4.29 4.34
N PRO A 28 -23.45 4.87 3.18
CA PRO A 28 -22.46 5.11 2.13
C PRO A 28 -21.31 5.93 2.71
N SER A 29 -20.08 5.49 2.46
CA SER A 29 -18.90 6.25 2.86
C SER A 29 -19.00 7.68 2.30
N PRO A 30 -18.58 8.69 3.07
CA PRO A 30 -18.53 10.06 2.55
C PRO A 30 -17.67 10.10 1.28
N PRO A 31 -18.01 10.96 0.31
CA PRO A 31 -17.19 11.14 -0.89
C PRO A 31 -15.79 11.57 -0.47
N ILE A 32 -14.78 10.95 -1.08
CA ILE A 32 -13.37 11.30 -0.89
C ILE A 32 -13.20 12.75 -1.37
N PRO A 33 -12.66 13.66 -0.54
CA PRO A 33 -12.32 15.01 -0.98
C PRO A 33 -11.46 14.97 -2.26
N PRO A 34 -11.70 15.84 -3.25
CA PRO A 34 -10.93 15.84 -4.51
C PRO A 34 -9.40 15.88 -4.30
N GLU A 35 -8.95 16.55 -3.24
CA GLU A 35 -7.55 16.59 -2.84
C GLU A 35 -6.98 15.19 -2.51
N GLN A 36 -7.73 14.34 -1.81
CA GLN A 36 -7.27 12.99 -1.47
C GLN A 36 -7.15 12.10 -2.71
N GLU A 37 -8.02 12.30 -3.72
CA GLU A 37 -7.90 11.63 -5.02
C GLU A 37 -6.62 12.06 -5.75
N LEU A 38 -6.33 13.37 -5.77
CA LEU A 38 -5.10 13.91 -6.37
C LEU A 38 -3.84 13.42 -5.63
N ILE A 39 -3.87 13.35 -4.30
CA ILE A 39 -2.77 12.78 -3.49
C ILE A 39 -2.56 11.31 -3.84
N ALA A 40 -3.63 10.51 -3.91
CA ALA A 40 -3.54 9.10 -4.26
C ALA A 40 -2.98 8.90 -5.67
N LYS A 41 -3.42 9.71 -6.63
CA LYS A 41 -2.87 9.73 -7.99
C LYS A 41 -1.38 10.12 -8.00
N GLY A 42 -1.01 11.15 -7.25
CA GLY A 42 0.38 11.59 -7.12
C GLY A 42 1.29 10.47 -6.57
N ARG A 43 0.82 9.76 -5.55
CA ARG A 43 1.52 8.58 -5.02
C ARG A 43 1.68 7.48 -6.08
N ASP A 44 0.64 7.19 -6.84
CA ASP A 44 0.71 6.18 -7.89
C ASP A 44 1.71 6.57 -8.98
N LEU A 45 1.71 7.83 -9.43
CA LEU A 45 2.72 8.34 -10.35
C LEU A 45 4.14 8.21 -9.76
N PHE A 46 4.32 8.57 -8.49
CA PHE A 46 5.61 8.56 -7.82
C PHE A 46 6.25 7.16 -7.78
N PHE A 47 5.46 6.14 -7.45
CA PHE A 47 5.98 4.78 -7.22
C PHE A 47 5.83 3.82 -8.39
N LYS A 48 4.98 4.12 -9.38
CA LYS A 48 4.63 3.19 -10.46
C LYS A 48 4.94 3.72 -11.85
N GLU A 49 4.95 5.03 -12.05
CA GLU A 49 5.16 5.60 -13.38
C GLU A 49 6.65 5.72 -13.70
N THR A 50 7.00 5.42 -14.95
CA THR A 50 8.36 5.49 -15.49
C THR A 50 8.52 6.59 -16.53
N PHE A 51 7.40 7.20 -16.96
CA PHE A 51 7.34 8.31 -17.90
C PHE A 51 8.02 8.00 -19.25
N GLY A 52 7.99 6.72 -19.67
CA GLY A 52 8.64 6.26 -20.89
C GLY A 52 10.18 6.35 -20.84
N GLY A 53 10.75 6.49 -19.64
CA GLY A 53 12.19 6.61 -19.42
C GLY A 53 12.91 5.26 -19.32
N ASN A 54 13.97 5.23 -18.52
CA ASN A 54 14.84 4.05 -18.37
C ASN A 54 14.33 3.00 -17.35
N GLY A 55 13.03 2.98 -17.08
CA GLY A 55 12.40 2.05 -16.13
C GLY A 55 12.51 2.43 -14.65
N ARG A 56 13.16 3.56 -14.31
CA ARG A 56 13.14 4.11 -12.94
C ARG A 56 11.83 4.86 -12.66
N THR A 57 11.38 4.81 -11.42
CA THR A 57 10.30 5.66 -10.90
C THR A 57 10.88 6.75 -10.00
N CYS A 58 10.08 7.72 -9.57
CA CYS A 58 10.53 8.69 -8.56
C CYS A 58 11.00 7.97 -7.28
N GLY A 59 10.29 6.91 -6.88
CA GLY A 59 10.62 6.08 -5.72
C GLY A 59 11.95 5.33 -5.81
N THR A 60 12.51 5.13 -7.02
CA THR A 60 13.85 4.53 -7.17
C THR A 60 14.94 5.42 -6.57
N CYS A 61 14.86 6.73 -6.79
CA CYS A 61 15.79 7.72 -6.25
C CYS A 61 15.31 8.33 -4.93
N HIS A 62 14.02 8.19 -4.60
CA HIS A 62 13.41 8.67 -3.37
C HIS A 62 12.71 7.51 -2.63
N PRO A 63 13.49 6.55 -2.09
CA PRO A 63 12.95 5.35 -1.43
C PRO A 63 12.20 5.71 -0.14
N ALA A 64 10.99 5.21 0.03
CA ALA A 64 10.17 5.49 1.20
C ALA A 64 10.78 4.90 2.49
N GLU A 65 11.46 3.77 2.34
CA GLU A 65 12.13 3.01 3.41
C GLU A 65 13.33 3.76 3.99
N ASN A 66 13.88 4.73 3.25
CA ASN A 66 14.98 5.60 3.68
C ASN A 66 14.55 7.08 3.70
N ASN A 67 13.31 7.35 4.13
CA ASN A 67 12.79 8.71 4.31
C ASN A 67 12.96 9.59 3.06
N PHE A 68 12.74 9.00 1.88
CA PHE A 68 12.87 9.64 0.56
C PHE A 68 14.27 10.18 0.25
N ALA A 69 15.30 9.69 0.95
CA ALA A 69 16.70 10.04 0.74
C ALA A 69 17.46 8.91 0.04
N LEU A 70 18.42 9.29 -0.81
CA LEU A 70 19.34 8.36 -1.47
C LEU A 70 20.77 8.66 -1.01
N ASP A 71 21.24 7.90 -0.04
CA ASP A 71 22.60 8.00 0.49
C ASP A 71 23.41 6.72 0.21
N ALA A 72 24.72 6.81 0.39
CA ALA A 72 25.63 5.72 0.10
C ALA A 72 25.37 4.47 0.98
N ALA A 73 24.92 4.66 2.23
CA ALA A 73 24.63 3.54 3.11
C ALA A 73 23.42 2.76 2.61
N PHE A 74 22.36 3.44 2.19
CA PHE A 74 21.19 2.81 1.57
C PHE A 74 21.55 2.12 0.25
N ILE A 75 22.29 2.80 -0.64
CA ILE A 75 22.72 2.23 -1.94
C ILE A 75 23.48 0.92 -1.74
N ALA A 76 24.36 0.84 -0.73
CA ALA A 76 25.13 -0.36 -0.44
C ALA A 76 24.28 -1.56 0.01
N THR A 77 23.01 -1.36 0.39
CA THR A 77 22.09 -2.45 0.77
C THR A 77 21.29 -2.98 -0.41
N LEU A 78 21.27 -2.29 -1.55
CA LEU A 78 20.45 -2.65 -2.69
C LEU A 78 21.03 -3.86 -3.44
N PRO A 79 20.18 -4.74 -3.99
CA PRO A 79 20.66 -5.85 -4.78
C PRO A 79 21.26 -5.35 -6.12
N PRO A 80 22.23 -6.07 -6.71
CA PRO A 80 22.91 -5.61 -7.94
C PRO A 80 21.99 -5.42 -9.15
N ASP A 81 20.83 -6.07 -9.19
CA ASP A 81 19.83 -5.96 -10.25
C ASP A 81 18.77 -4.87 -9.97
N HIS A 82 18.94 -4.09 -8.89
CA HIS A 82 18.01 -3.02 -8.55
C HIS A 82 17.91 -1.98 -9.69
N PRO A 83 16.72 -1.41 -9.99
CA PRO A 83 16.54 -0.43 -11.07
C PRO A 83 17.42 0.82 -10.98
N LEU A 84 17.95 1.11 -9.80
CA LEU A 84 18.93 2.19 -9.60
C LEU A 84 20.20 1.97 -10.45
N PHE A 85 20.59 0.71 -10.67
CA PHE A 85 21.82 0.30 -11.36
C PHE A 85 21.61 -0.01 -12.84
N VAL A 86 20.49 0.38 -13.44
CA VAL A 86 20.14 0.06 -14.84
C VAL A 86 21.19 0.42 -15.89
N ALA A 87 21.99 1.46 -15.61
CA ALA A 87 23.09 1.89 -16.48
C ALA A 87 24.26 0.90 -16.51
N GLU A 88 24.44 0.06 -15.48
CA GLU A 88 25.52 -0.92 -15.41
C GLU A 88 25.29 -2.10 -16.36
N PHE A 89 24.02 -2.48 -16.54
CA PHE A 89 23.63 -3.64 -17.35
C PHE A 89 22.94 -3.31 -18.68
N THR A 90 22.58 -2.04 -18.92
CA THR A 90 22.02 -1.60 -20.20
C THR A 90 23.06 -0.81 -20.99
N PRO A 91 23.67 -1.38 -22.06
CA PRO A 91 24.75 -0.73 -22.80
C PRO A 91 24.40 0.66 -23.33
N ALA A 92 23.13 0.87 -23.73
CA ALA A 92 22.64 2.16 -24.22
C ALA A 92 22.61 3.25 -23.14
N LEU A 93 22.64 2.90 -21.86
CA LEU A 93 22.54 3.82 -20.73
C LEU A 93 23.87 4.08 -20.02
N ARG A 94 24.97 3.43 -20.45
CA ARG A 94 26.28 3.50 -19.77
C ARG A 94 26.88 4.90 -19.67
N ASN A 95 26.42 5.86 -20.47
CA ASN A 95 26.89 7.25 -20.46
C ASN A 95 25.78 8.26 -20.11
N HIS A 96 24.63 7.78 -19.63
CA HIS A 96 23.42 8.59 -19.36
C HIS A 96 22.97 8.43 -17.90
N PHE A 97 23.88 8.75 -16.98
CA PHE A 97 23.65 8.69 -15.53
C PHE A 97 22.74 9.83 -15.04
#